data_AF-A0A3M1ABZ9-F1
#
_entry.id   AF-A0A3M1ABZ9-F1
#
_cell.length_a   1.000
_cell.length_b   1.000
_cell.length_c   1.000
_cell.angle_alpha   90.00
_cell.angle_beta   90.00
_cell.angle_gamma   90.00
#
_symmetry.space_group_name_H-M   'P 1'
#
loop_
_entity.id
_entity.type
_entity.pdbx_description
1 polymer ?
#
loop_
_entity_poly.entity_id
_entity_poly.type
_entity_poly.pdbx_seq_one_letter_code
_entity_poly.pdbx_strand_id
1 'polypeptide(L)'
;MLIGDALHTAHFSIGSGTRLAMEDAIALVRALEEAEWNIPRALPAFQAAREPILAKLQGAARASAAWYEGFGARMGLDAWRFALSYILRAGRLDGEKLAALAPRFAAGLAERGIALTAPA
;
A
#
# COMPACT_ATOMS: atom_id res chain seq x y z
N MET A 1 11.35 -2.24 -22.37
CA MET A 1 11.17 -2.58 -20.95
C MET A 1 11.14 -1.29 -20.15
N LEU A 2 10.13 -1.11 -19.31
CA LEU A 2 9.98 0.06 -18.45
C LEU A 2 9.99 -0.43 -17.00
N ILE A 3 10.59 0.33 -16.08
CA ILE A 3 10.62 0.06 -14.64
C ILE A 3 10.44 1.38 -13.87
N GLY A 4 10.03 1.31 -12.60
CA GLY A 4 9.86 2.50 -11.76
C GLY A 4 8.82 3.49 -12.32
N ASP A 5 9.07 4.79 -12.18
CA ASP A 5 8.13 5.84 -12.63
C ASP A 5 7.93 5.86 -14.16
N ALA A 6 8.85 5.29 -14.94
CA ALA A 6 8.68 5.11 -16.37
C ALA A 6 7.67 3.99 -16.71
N LEU A 7 7.41 3.07 -15.78
CA LEU A 7 6.39 2.02 -15.90
C LEU A 7 5.07 2.47 -15.25
N HIS A 8 5.12 3.03 -14.04
CA HIS A 8 3.94 3.48 -13.31
C HIS A 8 4.21 4.67 -12.38
N THR A 9 3.41 5.72 -12.53
CA THR A 9 3.31 6.80 -11.55
C THR A 9 2.52 6.33 -10.33
N ALA A 10 3.19 6.14 -9.19
CA ALA A 10 2.52 5.94 -7.91
C ALA A 10 2.00 7.29 -7.38
N HIS A 11 0.75 7.34 -6.89
CA HIS A 11 0.23 8.55 -6.26
C HIS A 11 1.09 8.92 -5.05
N PHE A 12 1.60 10.15 -4.99
CA PHE A 12 2.57 10.61 -3.97
C PHE A 12 2.09 10.41 -2.53
N SER A 13 0.77 10.32 -2.30
CA SER A 13 0.15 10.17 -0.96
C SER A 13 0.48 8.88 -0.22
N ILE A 14 1.15 7.91 -0.86
CA ILE A 14 1.62 6.67 -0.24
C ILE A 14 3.16 6.55 -0.17
N GLY A 15 3.91 7.53 -0.70
CA GLY A 15 5.37 7.64 -0.52
C GLY A 15 6.20 6.44 -1.02
N SER A 16 5.69 5.65 -1.96
CA SER A 16 6.29 4.36 -2.32
C SER A 16 7.12 4.36 -3.61
N GLY A 17 7.26 5.48 -4.32
CA GLY A 17 7.89 5.52 -5.66
C GLY A 17 9.33 4.98 -5.67
N THR A 18 10.21 5.52 -4.82
CA THR A 18 11.61 5.10 -4.76
C THR A 18 11.77 3.65 -4.29
N ARG A 19 10.99 3.23 -3.29
CA ARG A 19 10.99 1.84 -2.83
C ARG A 19 10.53 0.88 -3.92
N LEU A 20 9.49 1.25 -4.67
CA LEU A 20 8.95 0.44 -5.74
C LEU A 20 9.95 0.28 -6.88
N ALA A 21 10.61 1.38 -7.28
CA ALA A 21 11.65 1.36 -8.29
C ALA A 21 12.83 0.45 -7.88
N MET A 22 13.25 0.48 -6.62
CA MET A 22 14.29 -0.44 -6.11
C MET A 22 13.82 -1.90 -6.11
N GLU A 23 12.59 -2.17 -5.66
CA GLU A 23 12.03 -3.54 -5.67
C GLU A 23 11.85 -4.08 -7.10
N ASP A 24 11.45 -3.23 -8.06
CA ASP A 24 11.37 -3.58 -9.49
C ASP A 24 12.75 -3.90 -10.07
N ALA A 25 13.76 -3.10 -9.77
CA ALA A 25 15.13 -3.34 -10.23
C ALA A 25 15.68 -4.68 -9.70
N ILE A 26 15.48 -4.97 -8.41
CA ILE A 26 15.90 -6.25 -7.80
C ILE A 26 15.20 -7.43 -8.47
N ALA A 27 13.88 -7.34 -8.67
CA ALA A 27 13.12 -8.41 -9.30
C ALA A 27 13.50 -8.63 -10.77
N LEU A 28 13.83 -7.55 -11.49
CA LEU A 28 14.31 -7.64 -12.86
C LEU A 28 15.66 -8.35 -12.95
N VAL A 29 16.62 -7.99 -12.08
CA VAL A 29 17.92 -8.66 -12.02
C VAL A 29 17.76 -10.15 -11.76
N ARG A 30 16.92 -10.53 -10.79
CA ARG A 30 16.63 -11.94 -10.49
C ARG A 30 16.04 -12.68 -11.68
N ALA A 31 15.06 -12.10 -12.36
CA ALA A 31 14.46 -12.70 -13.54
C ALA A 31 15.47 -12.88 -14.70
N LEU A 32 16.43 -11.95 -14.84
CA LEU A 32 17.51 -12.06 -15.81
C LEU A 32 18.50 -13.17 -15.42
N GLU A 33 18.90 -13.26 -14.16
CA GLU A 33 19.79 -14.33 -13.65
C GLU A 33 19.16 -15.72 -13.85
N GLU A 34 17.90 -15.91 -13.48
CA GLU A 34 17.16 -17.16 -13.63
C GLU A 34 16.95 -17.57 -15.10
N ALA A 35 16.94 -16.59 -16.01
CA ALA A 35 16.82 -16.81 -17.44
C ALA A 35 18.18 -16.90 -18.16
N GLU A 36 19.30 -16.98 -17.43
CA GLU A 36 20.65 -16.99 -17.99
C GLU A 36 20.90 -15.79 -18.93
N TRP A 37 20.41 -14.62 -18.52
CA TRP A 37 20.48 -13.35 -19.26
C TRP A 37 19.74 -13.36 -20.61
N ASN A 38 18.87 -14.35 -20.85
CA ASN A 38 17.98 -14.38 -22.01
C ASN A 38 16.81 -13.42 -21.81
N ILE A 39 16.89 -12.24 -22.44
CA ILE A 39 15.88 -11.18 -22.32
C ILE A 39 14.47 -11.65 -22.72
N PRO A 40 14.24 -12.29 -23.89
CA PRO A 40 12.91 -12.78 -24.27
C PRO A 40 12.26 -13.72 -23.23
N ARG A 41 13.06 -14.51 -22.51
CA ARG A 41 12.58 -15.42 -21.46
C ARG A 41 12.38 -14.70 -20.11
N ALA A 42 13.25 -13.75 -19.77
CA ALA A 42 13.24 -13.04 -18.48
C ALA A 42 12.05 -12.09 -18.34
N LEU A 43 11.72 -11.33 -19.39
CA LEU A 43 10.72 -10.26 -19.29
C LEU A 43 9.30 -10.75 -18.93
N PRO A 44 8.77 -11.83 -19.53
CA PRO A 44 7.47 -12.36 -19.13
C PRO A 44 7.44 -12.82 -17.67
N ALA A 45 8.53 -13.45 -17.19
CA ALA A 45 8.64 -13.91 -15.81
C ALA A 45 8.70 -12.74 -14.81
N PHE A 46 9.50 -11.71 -15.12
CA PHE A 46 9.53 -10.46 -14.36
C PHE A 46 8.15 -9.80 -14.28
N GLN A 47 7.48 -9.65 -15.43
CA GLN A 47 6.15 -9.04 -15.50
C GLN A 47 5.14 -9.81 -14.65
N ALA A 48 5.05 -11.14 -14.82
CA ALA A 48 4.14 -11.99 -14.06
C ALA A 48 4.38 -11.90 -12.54
N ALA A 49 5.64 -11.76 -12.11
CA ALA A 49 5.98 -11.61 -10.71
C ALA A 49 5.62 -10.23 -10.14
N ARG A 50 5.75 -9.15 -10.92
CA ARG A 50 5.54 -7.77 -10.45
C ARG A 50 4.11 -7.27 -10.59
N GLU A 51 3.38 -7.71 -11.61
CA GLU A 51 2.03 -7.25 -11.91
C GLU A 51 1.06 -7.36 -10.70
N PRO A 52 1.02 -8.47 -9.93
CA PRO A 52 0.16 -8.56 -8.75
C PRO A 52 0.54 -7.57 -7.63
N ILE A 53 1.83 -7.26 -7.48
CA ILE A 53 2.34 -6.34 -6.46
C ILE A 53 1.94 -4.91 -6.83
N LEU A 54 2.14 -4.54 -8.08
CA LEU A 54 1.74 -3.25 -8.64
C LEU A 54 0.23 -3.05 -8.55
N ALA A 55 -0.57 -4.05 -8.92
CA ALA A 55 -2.02 -3.99 -8.81
C ALA A 55 -2.48 -3.70 -7.38
N LYS A 56 -1.88 -4.36 -6.37
CA LYS A 56 -2.17 -4.09 -4.95
C LYS A 56 -1.82 -2.66 -4.55
N LEU A 57 -0.70 -2.12 -5.01
CA LEU A 57 -0.28 -0.75 -4.72
C LEU A 57 -1.20 0.28 -5.36
N GLN A 58 -1.58 0.07 -6.62
CA GLN A 58 -2.55 0.92 -7.31
C GLN A 58 -3.91 0.88 -6.61
N GLY A 59 -4.35 -0.31 -6.16
CA GLY A 59 -5.56 -0.45 -5.35
C GLY A 59 -5.50 0.37 -4.06
N ALA A 60 -4.39 0.27 -3.33
CA ALA A 60 -4.17 1.05 -2.10
C ALA A 60 -4.13 2.56 -2.35
N ALA A 61 -3.52 3.00 -3.45
CA ALA A 61 -3.49 4.40 -3.86
C ALA A 61 -4.90 4.93 -4.16
N ARG A 62 -5.70 4.17 -4.92
CA ARG A 62 -7.10 4.49 -5.22
C ARG A 62 -7.96 4.54 -3.95
N ALA A 63 -7.80 3.58 -3.03
CA ALA A 63 -8.51 3.57 -1.76
C ALA A 63 -8.16 4.80 -0.90
N SER A 64 -6.87 5.16 -0.84
CA SER A 64 -6.40 6.37 -0.15
C SER A 64 -6.97 7.64 -0.78
N ALA A 65 -7.01 7.73 -2.12
CA ALA A 65 -7.60 8.86 -2.84
C ALA A 65 -9.10 9.00 -2.56
N ALA A 66 -9.87 7.90 -2.67
CA ALA A 66 -11.30 7.88 -2.36
C ALA A 66 -11.59 8.27 -0.90
N TRP A 67 -10.71 7.90 0.03
CA TRP A 67 -10.82 8.34 1.42
C TRP A 67 -10.72 9.86 1.55
N TYR A 68 -9.80 10.50 0.82
CA TYR A 68 -9.61 11.95 0.79
C TYR A 68 -10.75 12.69 0.08
N GLU A 69 -11.37 12.10 -0.94
CA GLU A 69 -12.56 12.67 -1.58
C GLU A 69 -13.71 12.84 -0.56
N GLY A 70 -13.82 11.92 0.40
CA GLY A 70 -14.77 11.99 1.51
C GLY A 70 -14.28 12.74 2.76
N PHE A 71 -13.15 13.45 2.71
CA PHE A 71 -12.50 14.03 3.90
C PHE A 71 -13.42 14.93 4.73
N GLY A 72 -14.19 15.79 4.06
CA GLY A 72 -15.10 16.73 4.73
C GLY A 72 -16.15 16.03 5.60
N ALA A 73 -16.70 14.90 5.15
CA ALA A 73 -17.66 14.13 5.93
C ALA A 73 -17.00 13.47 7.16
N ARG A 74 -15.74 13.04 7.02
CA ARG A 74 -14.98 12.39 8.10
C ARG A 74 -14.53 13.36 9.19
N MET A 75 -14.47 14.67 8.92
CA MET A 75 -14.18 15.69 9.93
C MET A 75 -15.25 15.77 11.04
N GLY A 76 -16.44 15.17 10.84
CA GLY A 76 -17.45 15.03 11.89
C GLY A 76 -17.19 13.87 12.87
N LEU A 77 -16.19 13.01 12.62
CA LEU A 77 -15.81 11.95 13.53
C LEU A 77 -15.08 12.51 14.76
N ASP A 78 -15.17 11.82 15.90
CA ASP A 78 -14.27 12.09 17.01
C ASP A 78 -12.82 11.75 16.64
N ALA A 79 -11.87 12.34 17.36
CA ALA A 79 -10.44 12.25 17.03
C ALA A 79 -9.93 10.80 16.94
N TRP A 80 -10.46 9.86 17.73
CA TRP A 80 -10.02 8.46 17.72
C TRP A 80 -10.54 7.72 16.51
N ARG A 81 -11.82 7.87 16.18
CA ARG A 81 -12.41 7.30 14.96
C ARG A 81 -11.81 7.89 13.69
N PHE A 82 -11.53 9.19 13.70
CA PHE A 82 -10.84 9.85 12.60
C PHE A 82 -9.43 9.28 12.41
N ALA A 83 -8.65 9.20 13.49
CA ALA A 83 -7.29 8.66 13.43
C ALA A 83 -7.28 7.20 12.94
N LEU A 84 -8.18 6.36 13.45
CA LEU A 84 -8.32 4.98 12.99
C LEU A 84 -8.70 4.91 11.50
N SER A 85 -9.69 5.67 11.08
CA SER A 85 -10.12 5.76 9.66
C SER A 85 -8.97 6.18 8.76
N TYR A 86 -8.19 7.19 9.17
CA TYR A 86 -7.04 7.68 8.44
C TYR A 86 -5.92 6.65 8.32
N ILE A 87 -5.61 5.93 9.40
CA ILE A 87 -4.57 4.89 9.42
C ILE A 87 -4.93 3.74 8.48
N LEU A 88 -6.20 3.33 8.46
CA LEU A 88 -6.67 2.20 7.65
C LEU A 88 -7.00 2.56 6.19
N ARG A 89 -6.96 3.85 5.81
CA ARG A 89 -7.46 4.37 4.52
C ARG A 89 -6.95 3.65 3.27
N ALA A 90 -5.70 3.21 3.29
CA ALA A 90 -5.04 2.60 2.14
C ALA A 90 -5.31 1.09 2.05
N GLY A 91 -6.00 0.49 3.04
CA GLY A 91 -6.27 -0.95 3.11
C GLY A 91 -5.02 -1.81 3.29
N ARG A 92 -3.86 -1.20 3.59
CA ARG A 92 -2.58 -1.91 3.75
C ARG A 92 -2.32 -2.38 5.18
N LEU A 93 -3.07 -1.83 6.12
CA LEU A 93 -3.02 -2.17 7.54
C LEU A 93 -4.36 -2.77 7.92
N ASP A 94 -4.32 -3.91 8.60
CA ASP A 94 -5.47 -4.52 9.26
C ASP A 94 -5.37 -4.24 10.78
N GLY A 95 -6.43 -4.59 11.51
CA GLY A 95 -6.50 -4.35 12.96
C GLY A 95 -5.40 -5.06 13.75
N GLU A 96 -5.02 -6.26 13.34
CA GLU A 96 -3.95 -7.04 13.98
C GLU A 96 -2.58 -6.37 13.81
N LYS A 97 -2.22 -5.98 12.58
CA LYS A 97 -0.97 -5.25 12.31
C LYS A 97 -0.95 -3.89 13.01
N LEU A 98 -2.08 -3.20 13.07
CA LEU A 98 -2.19 -1.95 13.79
C LEU A 98 -1.92 -2.14 15.29
N ALA A 99 -2.50 -3.18 15.90
CA ALA A 99 -2.27 -3.49 17.31
C ALA A 99 -0.80 -3.82 17.59
N ALA A 100 -0.14 -4.56 16.69
CA ALA A 100 1.28 -4.88 16.81
C ALA A 100 2.18 -3.63 16.69
N LEU A 101 1.89 -2.73 15.75
CA LEU A 101 2.71 -1.53 15.51
C LEU A 101 2.46 -0.40 16.52
N ALA A 102 1.22 -0.26 16.99
CA ALA A 102 0.79 0.82 17.86
C ALA A 102 -0.06 0.29 19.04
N PRO A 103 0.53 -0.52 19.94
CA PRO A 103 -0.21 -1.19 21.01
C PRO A 103 -0.92 -0.22 21.95
N ARG A 104 -0.31 0.94 22.24
CA ARG A 104 -0.93 1.99 23.07
C ARG A 104 -2.15 2.62 22.41
N PHE A 105 -2.13 2.77 21.08
CA PHE A 105 -3.26 3.29 20.33
C PHE A 105 -4.41 2.29 20.30
N ALA A 106 -4.10 1.00 20.07
CA ALA A 106 -5.10 -0.07 20.11
C ALA A 106 -5.75 -0.21 21.50
N ALA A 107 -4.96 -0.13 22.57
CA ALA A 107 -5.50 -0.11 23.93
C ALA A 107 -6.43 1.09 24.16
N GLY A 108 -6.03 2.29 23.73
CA GLY A 108 -6.86 3.49 23.85
C GLY A 108 -8.18 3.42 23.06
N LEU A 109 -8.20 2.73 21.91
CA LEU A 109 -9.43 2.45 21.17
C LEU A 109 -10.33 1.47 21.93
N ALA A 110 -9.75 0.40 22.50
CA ALA A 110 -10.48 -0.60 23.27
C ALA A 110 -11.14 0.01 24.52
N GLU A 111 -10.45 0.87 25.26
CA GLU A 111 -10.99 1.62 26.41
C GLU A 111 -12.23 2.47 26.04
N ARG A 112 -12.30 2.90 24.78
CA ARG A 112 -13.40 3.71 24.24
C ARG A 112 -14.48 2.89 23.55
N GLY A 113 -14.37 1.56 23.57
CA GLY A 113 -15.30 0.65 22.89
C GLY A 113 -15.28 0.76 21.36
N ILE A 114 -14.16 1.23 20.77
CA ILE A 114 -14.00 1.37 19.33
C ILE A 114 -13.31 0.11 18.78
N ALA A 115 -13.96 -0.58 17.85
CA ALA A 115 -13.39 -1.74 17.17
C ALA A 115 -12.21 -1.33 16.26
N LEU A 116 -11.22 -2.23 16.10
CA LEU A 116 -10.05 -2.04 15.22
C LEU A 116 -10.39 -2.28 13.74
N THR A 117 -11.49 -1.69 13.28
CA THR A 117 -11.96 -1.74 11.90
C THR A 117 -12.21 -0.34 11.41
N ALA A 118 -12.08 -0.12 10.10
CA ALA A 118 -12.39 1.18 9.53
C ALA A 118 -13.89 1.47 9.77
N PRO A 119 -14.25 2.61 10.37
CA PRO A 119 -15.65 3.01 10.44
C PRO A 119 -16.18 3.21 9.00
N ALA A 120 -17.42 2.76 8.78
CA ALA A 120 -18.15 2.97 7.53
C ALA A 120 -18.23 4.47 7.19
#